data_AF-A0A4Q2UJU7-F1
#
_entry.id   AF-A0A4Q2UJU7-F1
#
_cell.length_a   1.000
_cell.length_b   1.000
_cell.length_c   1.000
_cell.angle_alpha   90.00
_cell.angle_beta   90.00
_cell.angle_gamma   90.00
#
_symmetry.space_group_name_H-M   'P 1'
#
loop_
_entity.id
_entity.type
_entity.pdbx_description
1 polymer ?
#
loop_
_entity_poly.entity_id
_entity_poly.type
_entity_poly.pdbx_seq_one_letter_code
_entity_poly.pdbx_strand_id
1 'polypeptide(L)'
;MYNNLADFFVAHQVDNLLETDHQQLTKVERWQLIDQLDQATDQYQRWQGMLQASHIAHTLVTEKLRAIRLKRFQVWNSFYPAMTSAIKIGLHAA
;
A
#
# COMPACT_ATOMS: atom_id res chain seq x y z
N MET A 1 -22.15 9.21 7.71
CA MET A 1 -21.58 8.66 8.97
C MET A 1 -21.50 7.16 8.77
N TYR A 2 -20.30 6.57 8.77
CA TYR A 2 -20.14 5.11 8.62
C TYR A 2 -20.67 4.43 9.89
N ASN A 3 -21.53 3.41 9.74
CA ASN A 3 -22.21 2.77 10.87
C ASN A 3 -21.29 1.80 11.65
N ASN A 4 -20.12 1.48 11.10
CA ASN A 4 -19.14 0.53 11.63
C ASN A 4 -17.74 0.80 11.01
N LEU A 5 -16.66 0.48 11.73
CA LEU A 5 -15.28 0.44 11.20
C LEU A 5 -15.16 -0.42 9.92
N ALA A 6 -15.92 -1.51 9.82
CA ALA A 6 -15.97 -2.34 8.62
C ALA A 6 -16.46 -1.55 7.40
N ASP A 7 -17.54 -0.78 7.53
CA ASP A 7 -18.08 0.05 6.43
C ASP A 7 -17.08 1.15 6.03
N PHE A 8 -16.37 1.70 7.02
CA PHE A 8 -15.29 2.66 6.76
C PHE A 8 -14.16 2.05 5.94
N PHE A 9 -13.72 0.82 6.24
CA PHE A 9 -12.64 0.18 5.48
C PHE A 9 -13.09 -0.33 4.12
N VAL A 10 -14.34 -0.80 3.98
CA VAL A 10 -14.92 -1.18 2.68
C VAL A 10 -15.04 0.03 1.76
N ALA A 11 -15.47 1.18 2.28
CA ALA A 11 -15.56 2.41 1.49
C ALA A 11 -14.20 2.97 1.05
N HIS A 12 -13.11 2.53 1.70
CA HIS A 12 -11.75 2.99 1.46
C HIS A 12 -10.79 1.85 1.10
N GLN A 13 -11.33 0.85 0.40
CA GLN A 13 -10.62 -0.36 0.06
C GLN A 13 -9.49 -0.08 -0.94
N VAL A 14 -8.27 -0.39 -0.53
CA VAL A 14 -7.05 -0.30 -1.38
C VAL A 14 -6.67 -1.63 -2.01
N ASP A 15 -7.45 -2.69 -1.76
CA ASP A 15 -7.08 -4.06 -2.10
C ASP A 15 -6.89 -4.24 -3.61
N ASN A 16 -7.70 -3.58 -4.43
CA ASN A 16 -7.53 -3.56 -5.89
C ASN A 16 -6.13 -3.05 -6.31
N LEU A 17 -5.62 -2.01 -5.65
CA LEU A 17 -4.28 -1.46 -5.92
C LEU A 17 -3.18 -2.44 -5.46
N LEU A 18 -3.41 -3.12 -4.34
CA LEU A 18 -2.47 -4.10 -3.78
C LEU A 18 -2.40 -5.37 -4.62
N GLU A 19 -3.52 -5.81 -5.19
CA GLU A 19 -3.65 -7.02 -6.00
C GLU A 19 -3.24 -6.81 -7.46
N THR A 20 -3.14 -5.56 -7.92
CA THR A 20 -2.76 -5.24 -9.31
C THR A 20 -1.44 -5.90 -9.71
N ASP A 21 -1.45 -6.73 -10.76
CA ASP A 21 -0.24 -7.32 -11.32
C ASP A 21 0.56 -6.30 -12.13
N HIS A 22 1.41 -5.57 -11.41
CA HIS A 22 2.26 -4.52 -11.96
C HIS A 22 3.30 -5.03 -12.98
N GLN A 23 3.54 -6.34 -13.10
CA GLN A 23 4.48 -6.87 -14.09
C GLN A 23 3.91 -6.86 -15.51
N GLN A 24 2.58 -6.93 -15.64
CA GLN A 24 1.88 -6.87 -16.93
C GLN A 24 1.60 -5.44 -17.39
N LEU A 25 1.84 -4.45 -16.51
CA LEU A 25 1.61 -3.04 -16.81
C LEU A 25 2.74 -2.43 -17.62
N THR A 26 2.38 -1.55 -18.55
CA THR A 26 3.32 -0.67 -19.23
C THR A 26 4.04 0.24 -18.23
N LYS A 27 5.14 0.86 -18.68
CA LYS A 27 5.90 1.80 -17.84
C LYS A 27 5.03 2.96 -17.33
N VAL A 28 4.12 3.47 -18.17
CA VAL A 28 3.23 4.59 -17.84
C VAL A 28 2.18 4.17 -16.80
N GLU A 29 1.54 3.01 -17.00
CA GLU A 29 0.55 2.47 -16.05
C GLU A 29 1.17 2.16 -14.69
N ARG A 30 2.43 1.69 -14.66
CA ARG A 30 3.15 1.53 -13.38
C ARG A 30 3.38 2.84 -12.65
N TRP A 31 3.63 3.94 -13.37
CA TRP A 31 3.74 5.27 -12.74
C TRP A 31 2.39 5.73 -12.19
N GLN A 32 1.31 5.55 -12.95
CA GLN A 32 -0.05 5.83 -12.49
C GLN A 32 -0.41 5.01 -11.25
N LEU A 33 0.00 3.74 -11.19
CA LEU A 33 -0.19 2.89 -10.01
C LEU A 33 0.60 3.42 -8.80
N ILE A 34 1.83 3.92 -8.98
CA ILE A 34 2.57 4.59 -7.90
C ILE A 34 1.83 5.83 -7.41
N ASP A 35 1.32 6.67 -8.31
CA ASP A 35 0.57 7.87 -7.91
C ASP A 35 -0.68 7.51 -7.10
N GLN A 36 -1.41 6.46 -7.51
CA GLN A 36 -2.57 5.97 -6.77
C GLN A 36 -2.18 5.42 -5.39
N LEU A 37 -1.07 4.69 -5.28
CA LEU A 37 -0.54 4.19 -4.01
C LEU A 37 -0.05 5.31 -3.09
N ASP A 38 0.51 6.39 -3.64
CA ASP A 38 0.93 7.58 -2.88
C ASP A 38 -0.30 8.33 -2.34
N GLN A 39 -1.36 8.50 -3.16
CA GLN A 39 -2.64 9.06 -2.69
C GLN A 39 -3.28 8.22 -1.58
N ALA A 40 -3.28 6.89 -1.73
CA ALA A 40 -3.78 5.98 -0.71
C ALA A 40 -2.94 6.09 0.59
N THR A 41 -1.63 6.19 0.46
CA THR A 41 -0.71 6.39 1.60
C THR A 41 -1.08 7.64 2.39
N ASP A 42 -1.31 8.77 1.73
CA ASP A 42 -1.67 10.03 2.38
C ASP A 42 -3.01 9.93 3.13
N GLN A 43 -4.00 9.27 2.54
CA GLN A 43 -5.31 9.07 3.17
C GLN A 43 -5.20 8.21 4.44
N TYR A 44 -4.49 7.08 4.35
CA TYR A 44 -4.31 6.17 5.47
C TYR A 44 -3.47 6.81 6.59
N GLN A 45 -2.48 7.65 6.29
CA GLN A 45 -1.74 8.41 7.30
C GLN A 45 -2.64 9.38 8.05
N ARG A 46 -3.55 10.09 7.36
CA ARG A 46 -4.53 10.97 8.01
C ARG A 46 -5.45 10.17 8.94
N TRP A 47 -5.93 9.01 8.50
CA TRP A 47 -6.75 8.14 9.35
C TRP A 47 -6.01 7.59 10.54
N GLN A 48 -4.73 7.25 10.38
CA GLN A 48 -3.89 6.79 11.49
C GLN A 48 -3.80 7.85 12.59
N GLY A 49 -3.68 9.13 12.21
CA GLY A 49 -3.69 10.26 13.14
C GLY A 49 -5.04 10.47 13.84
N MET A 50 -6.15 10.24 13.14
CA MET A 50 -7.51 10.44 13.70
C MET A 50 -8.01 9.27 14.54
N LEU A 51 -7.59 8.04 14.21
CA LEU A 51 -8.07 6.80 14.84
C LEU A 51 -7.20 6.30 16.01
N GLN A 52 -6.27 7.12 16.50
CA GLN A 52 -5.39 6.77 17.63
C GLN A 52 -6.16 6.31 18.89
N ALA A 53 -7.38 6.79 19.09
CA ALA A 53 -8.22 6.42 20.23
C ALA A 53 -8.76 4.98 20.18
N SER A 54 -8.79 4.34 18.99
CA SER A 54 -9.22 2.95 18.82
C SER A 54 -8.03 2.06 18.46
N HIS A 55 -7.57 1.24 19.41
CA HIS A 55 -6.39 0.39 19.23
C HIS A 55 -6.55 -0.58 18.03
N ILE A 56 -7.72 -1.21 17.89
CA ILE A 56 -7.99 -2.14 16.77
C ILE A 56 -7.96 -1.40 15.43
N ALA A 57 -8.61 -0.24 15.35
CA ALA A 57 -8.64 0.54 14.11
C ALA A 57 -7.24 1.06 13.74
N HIS A 58 -6.47 1.52 14.73
CA HIS A 58 -5.11 1.98 14.54
C HIS A 58 -4.19 0.87 14.01
N THR A 59 -4.27 -0.34 14.58
CA THR A 59 -3.50 -1.51 14.11
C THR A 59 -3.84 -1.84 12.66
N LEU A 60 -5.13 -1.91 12.32
CA LEU A 60 -5.58 -2.20 10.95
C LEU A 60 -5.13 -1.14 9.93
N VAL A 61 -5.27 0.15 10.25
CA VAL A 61 -4.75 1.24 9.39
C VAL A 61 -3.24 1.12 9.21
N THR A 62 -2.51 0.79 10.28
CA THR A 62 -1.05 0.64 10.24
C THR A 62 -0.63 -0.52 9.34
N GLU A 63 -1.32 -1.65 9.43
CA GLU A 63 -1.08 -2.81 8.56
C GLU A 63 -1.35 -2.49 7.09
N LYS A 64 -2.47 -1.83 6.79
CA LYS A 64 -2.80 -1.41 5.42
C LYS A 64 -1.80 -0.39 4.89
N LEU A 65 -1.40 0.59 5.70
CA LEU A 65 -0.36 1.56 5.33
C LEU A 65 0.97 0.87 5.00
N ARG A 66 1.35 -0.15 5.77
CA ARG A 66 2.53 -0.98 5.49
C ARG A 66 2.42 -1.71 4.15
N ALA A 67 1.26 -2.31 3.88
CA ALA A 67 1.00 -3.01 2.62
C ALA A 67 1.08 -2.08 1.40
N ILE A 68 0.47 -0.89 1.48
CA ILE A 68 0.52 0.13 0.41
C ILE A 68 1.96 0.54 0.13
N ARG A 69 2.74 0.87 1.18
CA ARG A 69 4.16 1.26 1.03
C ARG A 69 5.00 0.14 0.43
N LEU A 70 4.78 -1.11 0.84
CA LEU A 70 5.48 -2.26 0.29
C LEU A 70 5.14 -2.45 -1.20
N LYS A 71 3.86 -2.37 -1.57
CA LYS A 71 3.44 -2.46 -2.97
C LYS A 71 4.07 -1.37 -3.82
N ARG A 72 4.03 -0.11 -3.35
CA ARG A 72 4.67 1.02 -4.02
C ARG A 72 6.15 0.79 -4.26
N PHE A 73 6.86 0.26 -3.26
CA PHE A 73 8.26 -0.11 -3.40
C PHE A 73 8.49 -1.24 -4.42
N GLN A 74 7.65 -2.26 -4.45
CA GLN A 74 7.72 -3.32 -5.46
C GLN A 74 7.53 -2.78 -6.89
N VAL A 75 6.52 -1.92 -7.09
CA VAL A 75 6.28 -1.27 -8.38
C VAL A 75 7.47 -0.40 -8.78
N TRP A 76 8.02 0.38 -7.84
CA TRP A 76 9.22 1.19 -8.09
C TRP A 76 10.41 0.34 -8.54
N ASN A 77 10.71 -0.75 -7.84
CA ASN A 77 11.83 -1.63 -8.18
C ASN A 77 11.65 -2.32 -9.52
N SER A 78 10.40 -2.54 -9.96
CA SER A 78 10.14 -3.11 -11.28
C SER A 78 10.63 -2.21 -12.45
N PHE A 79 10.84 -0.90 -12.22
CA PHE A 79 11.48 -0.03 -13.21
C PHE A 79 12.99 -0.26 -13.36
N TYR A 80 13.63 -0.83 -12.33
CA TYR A 80 15.08 -1.00 -12.26
C TYR A 80 15.45 -2.45 -11.91
N PRO A 81 15.19 -3.41 -12.83
CA PRO A 81 15.37 -4.83 -12.58
C PRO A 81 16.79 -5.24 -12.13
N ALA A 82 17.81 -4.46 -12.51
CA ALA A 82 19.19 -4.66 -12.06
C ALA A 82 19.37 -4.49 -10.54
N MET A 83 18.61 -3.59 -9.89
CA MET A 83 18.62 -3.41 -8.43
C MET A 83 17.76 -4.44 -7.69
N THR A 84 16.78 -5.05 -8.36
CA THR A 84 15.88 -6.07 -7.78
C THR A 84 16.63 -7.33 -7.33
N SER A 85 17.76 -7.62 -7.96
CA SER A 85 18.70 -8.70 -7.58
C SER A 85 19.31 -8.51 -6.18
N ALA A 86 19.54 -7.26 -5.76
CA ALA A 86 20.19 -6.95 -4.48
C ALA A 86 19.23 -7.04 -3.28
N ILE A 87 17.93 -6.76 -3.49
CA ILE A 87 16.92 -6.80 -2.42
C ILE A 87 16.54 -8.24 -2.04
N LYS A 88 16.70 -9.20 -2.96
CA LYS A 88 16.50 -10.64 -2.65
C LYS A 88 17.46 -11.16 -1.56
N ILE A 89 18.60 -10.50 -1.35
CA ILE A 89 19.58 -10.89 -0.31
C ILE A 89 19.08 -10.52 1.10
N GLY A 90 18.13 -9.57 1.23
CA GLY A 90 17.57 -9.14 2.52
C GLY A 90 16.22 -9.76 2.92
N LEU A 91 15.55 -10.49 2.02
CA LEU A 91 14.25 -11.13 2.26
C LEU A 91 14.36 -12.66 2.51
N HIS A 92 15.58 -13.19 2.62
CA HIS A 92 15.86 -14.62 2.88
C HIS A 92 16.66 -14.85 4.18
N ALA A 93 16.49 -14.00 5.18
CA ALA A 93 17.04 -14.26 6.51
C ALA A 93 16.14 -13.67 7.61
N ALA A 94 15.12 -14.43 8.00
CA ALA A 94 14.65 -14.70 9.37
C ALA A 94 13.28 -15.39 9.31
#